data_AF-A0AAW8N6B3-F1
#
_entry.id   AF-A0AAW8N6B3-F1
#
_cell.length_a   1.000
_cell.length_b   1.000
_cell.length_c   1.000
_cell.angle_alpha   90.00
_cell.angle_beta   90.00
_cell.angle_gamma   90.00
#
_symmetry.space_group_name_H-M   'P 1'
#
loop_
_entity.id
_entity.type
_entity.pdbx_description
1 polymer ?
#
loop_
_entity_poly.entity_id
_entity_poly.type
_entity_poly.pdbx_seq_one_letter_code
_entity_poly.pdbx_strand_id
1 'polypeptide(L)'
;MASIAEVLGRLTPEELDELHSLGPQGHLPRHLVDALDRAAGGPGSGRGYYVPTGNVNSTGGPLLVLRSDVSGWLLNSRRDDPDSLPRHNG
;
A
#
# COMPACT_ATOMS: atom_id res chain seq x y z
N MET A 1 4.30 4.31 -16.35
CA MET A 1 4.24 3.88 -14.94
C MET A 1 2.79 3.76 -14.58
N ALA A 2 2.34 2.63 -14.02
CA ALA A 2 0.96 2.47 -13.59
C ALA A 2 0.64 3.46 -12.46
N SER A 3 -0.58 3.97 -12.41
CA SER A 3 -0.99 4.87 -11.32
C SER A 3 -1.06 4.10 -9.99
N ILE A 4 -0.92 4.79 -8.86
CA ILE A 4 -1.06 4.18 -7.52
C ILE A 4 -2.40 3.42 -7.40
N ALA A 5 -3.48 4.02 -7.90
CA ALA A 5 -4.80 3.43 -7.95
C ALA A 5 -4.86 2.12 -8.76
N GLU A 6 -4.16 2.06 -9.90
CA GLU A 6 -4.15 0.86 -10.76
C GLU A 6 -3.38 -0.29 -10.13
N VAL A 7 -2.25 0.01 -9.48
CA VAL A 7 -1.44 -1.01 -8.80
C VAL A 7 -2.17 -1.54 -7.59
N LEU A 8 -2.68 -0.65 -6.73
CA LEU A 8 -3.44 -1.07 -5.56
C LEU A 8 -4.75 -1.76 -5.95
N GLY A 9 -5.41 -1.35 -7.02
CA GLY A 9 -6.61 -2.02 -7.56
C GLY A 9 -6.37 -3.39 -8.18
N ARG A 10 -5.11 -3.77 -8.43
CA ARG A 10 -4.73 -5.12 -8.90
C ARG A 10 -4.34 -6.06 -7.76
N LEU A 11 -4.14 -5.54 -6.55
CA LEU A 11 -3.91 -6.34 -5.36
C LEU A 11 -5.20 -7.06 -4.96
N THR A 12 -5.05 -8.17 -4.25
CA THR A 12 -6.17 -8.86 -3.63
C THR A 12 -6.71 -8.06 -2.43
N PRO A 13 -7.98 -8.24 -2.07
CA PRO A 13 -8.56 -7.58 -0.90
C PRO A 13 -7.83 -7.95 0.41
N GLU A 14 -7.30 -9.16 0.53
CA GLU A 14 -6.52 -9.60 1.69
C GLU A 14 -5.19 -8.83 1.80
N GLU A 15 -4.47 -8.68 0.70
CA GLU A 15 -3.22 -7.90 0.66
C GLU A 15 -3.48 -6.41 0.95
N LEU A 16 -4.58 -5.85 0.45
CA LEU A 16 -4.98 -4.48 0.73
C LEU A 16 -5.33 -4.26 2.21
N ASP A 17 -6.05 -5.20 2.83
CA ASP A 17 -6.38 -5.12 4.25
C ASP A 17 -5.12 -5.24 5.12
N GLU A 18 -4.18 -6.12 4.76
CA GLU A 18 -2.88 -6.19 5.43
C GLU A 18 -2.09 -4.89 5.30
N LEU A 19 -1.98 -4.33 4.08
CA LEU A 19 -1.31 -3.04 3.86
C LEU A 19 -1.94 -1.92 4.70
N HIS A 20 -3.27 -1.95 4.86
CA HIS A 20 -4.00 -1.01 5.67
C HIS A 20 -3.75 -1.21 7.17
N SER A 21 -3.72 -2.47 7.64
CA SER A 21 -3.44 -2.86 9.03
C SER A 21 -2.01 -2.49 9.46
N LEU A 22 -1.05 -2.62 8.54
CA LEU A 22 0.34 -2.20 8.72
C LEU A 22 0.49 -0.68 8.92
N GLY A 23 -0.35 0.11 8.24
CA GLY A 23 -0.31 1.57 8.30
C GLY A 23 0.89 2.18 7.54
N PRO A 24 1.06 3.51 7.59
CA PRO A 24 1.97 4.25 6.71
C PRO A 24 3.46 3.97 6.97
N GLN A 25 3.81 3.55 8.18
CA GLN A 25 5.17 3.18 8.59
C GLN A 25 5.30 1.68 8.83
N GLY A 26 4.27 0.91 8.46
CA GLY A 26 4.30 -0.53 8.63
C GLY A 26 5.29 -1.18 7.68
N HIS A 27 6.07 -2.11 8.23
CA HIS A 27 7.06 -2.85 7.45
C HIS A 27 6.37 -3.81 6.49
N LEU A 28 6.74 -3.73 5.22
CA LEU A 28 6.24 -4.59 4.17
C LEU A 28 6.93 -5.96 4.23
N PRO A 29 6.19 -7.03 4.54
CA PRO A 29 6.69 -8.39 4.38
C PRO A 29 6.91 -8.70 2.89
N ARG A 30 7.72 -9.73 2.64
CA ARG A 30 8.17 -10.07 1.27
C ARG A 30 7.01 -10.39 0.33
N HIS A 31 5.92 -10.99 0.81
CA HIS A 31 4.76 -11.31 -0.02
C HIS A 31 4.04 -10.05 -0.52
N LEU A 32 3.88 -9.01 0.31
CA LEU A 32 3.27 -7.75 -0.13
C LEU A 32 4.15 -7.01 -1.15
N VAL A 33 5.47 -7.12 -1.02
CA VAL A 33 6.42 -6.58 -2.01
C VAL A 33 6.26 -7.30 -3.35
N ASP A 34 6.16 -8.62 -3.33
CA ASP A 34 5.93 -9.43 -4.54
C ASP A 34 4.57 -9.11 -5.19
N ALA A 35 3.53 -8.93 -4.37
CA ALA A 35 2.21 -8.53 -4.81
C ALA A 35 2.22 -7.16 -5.50
N LEU A 36 2.91 -6.18 -4.91
CA LEU A 36 3.09 -4.84 -5.50
C LEU A 36 3.87 -4.90 -6.81
N ASP A 37 4.95 -5.68 -6.86
CA ASP A 37 5.73 -5.88 -8.07
C ASP A 37 4.86 -6.52 -9.18
N ARG A 38 4.14 -7.59 -8.87
CA ARG A 38 3.19 -8.25 -9.79
C ARG A 38 2.13 -7.28 -10.30
N ALA A 39 1.51 -6.52 -9.40
CA ALA A 39 0.49 -5.54 -9.75
C ALA A 39 1.03 -4.41 -10.64
N ALA A 40 2.27 -3.97 -10.40
CA ALA A 40 2.94 -2.94 -11.19
C ALA A 40 3.40 -3.40 -12.59
N GLY A 41 3.41 -4.72 -12.85
CA GLY A 41 3.76 -5.29 -14.16
C GLY A 41 4.84 -6.35 -14.14
N GLY A 42 5.26 -6.82 -12.96
CA GLY A 42 6.21 -7.92 -12.80
C GLY A 42 7.32 -7.64 -11.78
N PRO A 43 8.18 -8.64 -11.51
CA PRO A 43 9.21 -8.56 -10.47
C PRO A 43 10.09 -7.31 -10.62
N GLY A 44 10.20 -6.51 -9.54
CA GLY A 44 10.94 -5.25 -9.51
C GLY A 44 10.23 -4.02 -10.08
N SER A 45 9.05 -4.15 -10.69
CA SER A 45 8.27 -3.01 -11.22
C SER A 45 7.64 -2.17 -10.10
N GLY A 46 7.50 -2.74 -8.90
CA GLY A 46 6.89 -2.12 -7.73
C GLY A 46 7.83 -1.23 -6.92
N ARG A 47 9.12 -1.14 -7.28
CA ARG A 47 10.14 -0.33 -6.57
C ARG A 47 9.81 1.17 -6.45
N GLY A 48 8.85 1.67 -7.23
CA GLY A 48 8.34 3.05 -7.11
C GLY A 48 7.31 3.26 -5.99
N TYR A 49 6.77 2.18 -5.41
CA TYR A 49 5.67 2.22 -4.44
C TYR A 49 6.10 1.93 -2.99
N TYR A 50 7.31 1.41 -2.80
CA TYR A 50 7.91 1.14 -1.49
C TYR A 50 9.32 1.70 -1.43
N VAL A 51 9.78 2.05 -0.23
CA VAL A 51 11.12 2.58 0.02
C VAL A 51 11.79 1.77 1.14
N PRO A 52 13.12 1.57 1.09
CA PRO A 52 13.84 1.03 2.23
C PRO A 52 13.82 2.05 3.37
N THR A 53 13.25 1.62 4.48
CA THR A 53 13.45 2.25 5.77
C THR A 53 14.91 2.01 6.19
N GLY A 54 15.55 3.01 6.77
CA GLY A 54 16.95 2.92 7.22
C GLY A 54 17.20 1.87 8.31
N ASN A 55 16.14 1.23 8.81
CA ASN A 55 16.23 0.06 9.69
C ASN A 55 16.42 -1.22 8.88
N VAL A 56 17.19 -2.14 9.46
CA VAL A 56 17.39 -3.49 8.94
C VAL A 56 16.65 -4.51 9.79
N ASN A 57 16.11 -5.54 9.15
CA ASN A 57 15.60 -6.73 9.81
C ASN A 57 16.75 -7.48 10.52
N SER A 58 16.42 -8.37 11.47
CA SER A 58 17.33 -9.33 12.11
C SER A 58 18.17 -10.16 11.13
N THR A 59 17.72 -10.34 9.88
CA THR A 59 18.47 -11.02 8.80
C THR A 59 19.42 -10.08 8.03
N GLY A 60 19.52 -8.80 8.41
CA GLY A 60 20.40 -7.80 7.80
C GLY A 60 19.87 -7.14 6.51
N GLY A 61 18.65 -7.47 6.07
CA GLY A 61 18.00 -6.82 4.92
C GLY A 61 17.27 -5.54 5.32
N PRO A 62 17.24 -4.50 4.47
CA PRO A 62 16.51 -3.26 4.76
C PRO A 62 15.01 -3.57 4.91
N LEU A 63 14.38 -3.03 5.95
CA LEU A 63 12.93 -3.08 6.09
C LEU A 63 12.32 -2.17 5.04
N LEU A 64 11.41 -2.68 4.24
CA LEU A 64 10.70 -1.89 3.23
C LEU A 64 9.44 -1.32 3.87
N VAL A 65 9.09 -0.09 3.54
CA VAL A 65 7.82 0.54 3.94
C VAL A 65 7.13 1.10 2.71
N LEU A 66 5.81 1.27 2.76
CA LEU A 66 5.10 1.98 1.70
C LEU A 66 5.69 3.39 1.57
N ARG A 67 5.81 3.85 0.32
CA ARG A 67 6.18 5.23 0.06
C ARG A 67 5.08 6.15 0.58
N SER A 68 5.45 7.28 1.17
CA SER A 68 4.53 8.22 1.82
C SER A 68 3.28 8.57 0.99
N ASP A 69 3.45 8.85 -0.31
CA ASP A 69 2.34 9.16 -1.23
C ASP A 69 1.39 7.96 -1.42
N VAL A 70 1.94 6.75 -1.48
CA VAL A 70 1.18 5.50 -1.67
C VAL A 70 0.42 5.14 -0.41
N SER A 71 1.06 5.26 0.76
CA SER A 71 0.38 5.09 2.04
C SER A 71 -0.70 6.14 2.26
N GLY A 72 -0.44 7.40 1.89
CA GLY A 72 -1.43 8.48 1.96
C GLY A 72 -2.63 8.20 1.07
N TRP A 73 -2.38 7.76 -0.17
CA TRP A 73 -3.44 7.33 -1.08
C TRP A 73 -4.21 6.15 -0.49
N LEU A 74 -3.56 5.06 -0.07
CA LEU A 74 -4.22 3.86 0.47
C LEU A 74 -5.12 4.17 1.67
N LEU A 75 -4.63 4.99 2.61
CA LEU A 75 -5.37 5.37 3.82
C LEU A 75 -6.48 6.38 3.53
N ASN A 76 -6.32 7.24 2.52
CA ASN A 76 -7.33 8.22 2.13
C ASN A 76 -8.41 7.61 1.21
N SER A 77 -8.07 6.66 0.35
CA SER A 77 -9.01 5.99 -0.57
C SER A 77 -10.10 5.20 0.17
N ARG A 78 -9.83 4.73 1.39
CA ARG A 78 -10.88 4.14 2.26
C ARG A 78 -11.78 5.21 2.89
N ARG A 79 -11.32 6.46 2.96
CA ARG A 79 -12.08 7.58 3.53
C ARG A 79 -13.02 8.22 2.51
N ASP A 80 -12.73 8.03 1.22
CA ASP A 80 -13.62 8.36 0.12
C ASP A 80 -14.66 7.25 -0.11
N ASP A 81 -15.27 6.76 0.97
CA ASP A 81 -16.61 6.19 0.92
C ASP A 81 -17.59 7.37 1.03
N PRO A 82 -18.18 7.85 -0.08
CA PRO A 82 -19.13 8.95 -0.07
C PRO A 82 -20.51 8.57 0.48
N ASP A 83 -20.73 7.39 1.07
CA ASP A 83 -22.05 6.96 1.57
C ASP A 83 -22.37 7.47 2.99
N SER A 84 -21.47 8.23 3.62
CA SER A 84 -21.77 8.95 4.87
C SER A 84 -22.41 10.32 4.60
N LEU A 85 -23.51 10.36 3.85
CA LEU A 85 -24.40 11.53 3.85
C LEU A 85 -25.18 11.56 5.17
N PRO A 86 -25.05 12.59 6.02
CA PRO A 86 -25.98 12.76 7.12
C PRO A 86 -27.35 13.08 6.52
N ARG A 87 -28.32 12.17 6.70
CA ARG A 87 -29.74 12.46 6.47
C ARG A 87 -30.15 13.59 7.42
N HIS A 88 -30.03 14.84 6.98
CA HIS A 88 -30.68 15.94 7.66
C HIS A 88 -32.10 16.07 7.11
N ASN A 89 -33.03 15.54 7.88
CA ASN A 89 -34.46 15.75 7.71
C ASN A 89 -34.79 17.18 8.21
N GLY A 90 -35.44 18.00 7.38
CA GLY A 90 -35.89 19.35 7.71
C GLY A 90 -36.80 19.90 6.64
#